data_AF-A0A2H5WF44-F1
#
_entry.id   AF-A0A2H5WF44-F1
#
_cell.length_a   1.000
_cell.length_b   1.000
_cell.length_c   1.000
_cell.angle_alpha   90.00
_cell.angle_beta   90.00
_cell.angle_gamma   90.00
#
_symmetry.space_group_name_H-M   'P 1'
#
loop_
_entity.id
_entity.type
_entity.pdbx_description
1 polymer ?
#
loop_
_entity_poly.entity_id
_entity_poly.type
_entity_poly.pdbx_seq_one_letter_code
_entity_poly.pdbx_strand_id
1 'polypeptide(L)'
;MWLTGFDAPPLHTMYLDKPMRGHTLMQAIARVNRVFRDKPGGLVVDYIGIADELRKALRVYTESGGRGQVAVDQDEAVRVMREGYEICRALLHGFDLAPLLRARPKERLRLLPAAVDHVLGQENGRGRFVGAVTQLSKAFALAFPRPEAMEMRDEVGLFQEIKAWLAKTDGPDGVTEGDLDHAVRQIVSEAIAPRGVIDIFEAAGLPKPDLSLLSEEFLAEVRELPHRNLAVELLRKLLADDIRARSRRNVVQSRRFSEVLEATIRRYHNRQIETAEVIEELIALAKQMQEAQRRGEELGLSDEELALYDALETNDSAVAVLGDETLRRIARELTEAVRRNATIDWTQKESARAKLRVMVKRVLRRYGYPPDKEARATETVLQQAIQLGFEFAAETAAGEPAAAIPFRRIPEDEVRPFENSVPLYSLAAAASGFGEVQQPEPEAWVAPNGRTRPAPGLFVARVVGESMNRRIPNGAYCLFRHPVEGTRDGRVLLVQHRDLWDPETGGSYTVKVYRSVKVVDDDGRTRRAQIVLEPDSSDPGYASLIIDGATEGEFRVIAEVVEVLPGEPEE
;
A
#
# COMPACT_ATOMS: atom_id res chain seq x y z
N MET A 1 9.30 4.48 -39.30
CA MET A 1 9.89 5.66 -38.63
C MET A 1 10.15 5.43 -37.13
N TRP A 2 9.70 4.32 -36.52
CA TRP A 2 9.84 4.05 -35.08
C TRP A 2 10.73 2.84 -34.73
N LEU A 3 11.58 2.40 -35.65
CA LEU A 3 12.50 1.28 -35.44
C LEU A 3 13.80 1.70 -34.74
N THR A 4 14.01 3.00 -34.59
CA THR A 4 15.14 3.64 -33.92
C THR A 4 14.63 4.77 -33.01
N GLY A 5 15.14 4.85 -31.78
CA GLY A 5 14.85 5.95 -30.84
C GLY A 5 13.48 5.95 -30.14
N PHE A 6 12.47 5.25 -30.67
CA PHE A 6 11.13 5.14 -30.06
C PHE A 6 11.14 4.21 -28.84
N ASP A 7 10.67 4.67 -27.68
CA ASP A 7 10.65 3.90 -26.44
C ASP A 7 9.25 3.83 -25.85
N ALA A 8 8.73 2.61 -25.72
CA ALA A 8 7.42 2.35 -25.13
C ALA A 8 7.52 1.09 -24.27
N PRO A 9 7.80 1.21 -22.95
CA PRO A 9 7.96 0.05 -22.06
C PRO A 9 6.82 -0.98 -22.14
N PRO A 10 5.53 -0.59 -22.24
CA PRO A 10 4.41 -1.54 -22.38
C PRO A 10 4.36 -2.30 -23.72
N LEU A 11 5.14 -1.90 -24.73
CA LEU A 11 5.09 -2.50 -26.07
C LEU A 11 5.61 -3.96 -26.01
N HIS A 12 4.71 -4.92 -26.21
CA HIS A 12 5.02 -6.36 -26.09
C HIS A 12 5.26 -7.06 -27.44
N THR A 13 4.47 -6.79 -28.47
CA THR A 13 4.46 -7.57 -29.71
C THR A 13 4.94 -6.76 -30.92
N MET A 14 5.80 -7.36 -31.75
CA MET A 14 6.25 -6.79 -33.02
C MET A 14 6.02 -7.79 -34.17
N TYR A 15 5.28 -7.36 -35.19
CA TYR A 15 5.06 -8.12 -36.42
C TYR A 15 6.06 -7.68 -37.48
N LEU A 16 6.79 -8.64 -38.04
CA LEU A 16 7.88 -8.40 -38.98
C LEU A 16 7.55 -8.98 -40.35
N ASP A 17 7.29 -8.06 -41.27
CA ASP A 17 7.10 -8.32 -42.70
C ASP A 17 8.06 -7.45 -43.54
N LYS A 18 9.25 -7.19 -42.99
CA LYS A 18 10.29 -6.40 -43.66
C LYS A 18 11.67 -7.03 -43.47
N PRO A 19 12.42 -7.31 -44.55
CA PRO A 19 13.75 -7.89 -44.43
C PRO A 19 14.68 -6.92 -43.70
N MET A 20 15.25 -7.39 -42.58
CA MET A 20 16.14 -6.64 -41.70
C MET A 20 17.31 -7.52 -41.26
N ARG A 21 18.50 -6.93 -41.10
CA ARG A 21 19.75 -7.65 -40.80
C ARG A 21 20.61 -6.88 -39.81
N GLY A 22 21.46 -7.61 -39.08
CA GLY A 22 22.50 -7.05 -38.21
C GLY A 22 21.95 -6.04 -37.18
N HIS A 23 22.59 -4.88 -37.08
CA HIS A 23 22.25 -3.84 -36.10
C HIS A 23 20.81 -3.33 -36.21
N THR A 24 20.28 -3.19 -37.43
CA THR A 24 18.91 -2.72 -37.66
C THR A 24 17.87 -3.71 -37.10
N LEU A 25 18.14 -5.02 -37.24
CA LEU A 25 17.29 -6.06 -36.68
C LEU A 25 17.33 -6.05 -35.15
N MET A 26 18.52 -5.90 -34.56
CA MET A 26 18.69 -5.80 -33.10
C MET A 26 17.99 -4.56 -32.52
N GLN A 27 18.11 -3.41 -33.18
CA GLN A 27 17.46 -2.17 -32.75
C GLN A 27 15.94 -2.25 -32.80
N ALA A 28 15.39 -2.95 -33.80
CA ALA A 28 13.97 -3.21 -33.95
C ALA A 28 13.47 -4.13 -32.82
N ILE A 29 14.09 -5.29 -32.62
CA ILE A 29 13.65 -6.26 -31.60
C ILE A 29 13.83 -5.71 -30.18
N ALA A 30 14.85 -4.89 -29.94
CA ALA A 30 15.04 -4.20 -28.66
C ALA A 30 13.86 -3.27 -28.29
N ARG A 31 13.01 -2.85 -29.25
CA ARG A 31 11.83 -2.04 -28.96
C ARG A 31 10.80 -2.80 -28.12
N VAL A 32 10.67 -4.11 -28.33
CA VAL A 32 9.74 -4.96 -27.57
C VAL A 32 10.37 -5.61 -26.35
N ASN A 33 11.69 -5.50 -26.16
CA ASN A 33 12.41 -6.11 -25.04
C ASN A 33 12.65 -5.17 -23.85
N ARG A 34 11.80 -4.14 -23.69
CA ARG A 34 11.81 -3.30 -22.48
C ARG A 34 11.13 -4.02 -21.33
N VAL A 35 11.77 -4.00 -20.16
CA VAL A 35 11.21 -4.49 -18.90
C VAL A 35 10.04 -3.59 -18.52
N PHE A 36 8.89 -4.20 -18.23
CA PHE A 36 7.69 -3.47 -17.83
C PHE A 36 6.76 -4.39 -17.03
N ARG A 37 6.66 -4.18 -15.72
CA ARG A 37 5.82 -4.97 -14.81
C ARG A 37 6.06 -6.49 -14.98
N ASP A 38 5.00 -7.27 -15.06
CA ASP A 38 4.94 -8.73 -15.23
C ASP A 38 5.17 -9.20 -16.69
N LYS A 39 5.57 -8.31 -17.59
CA LYS A 39 5.90 -8.66 -18.97
C LYS A 39 7.08 -9.66 -19.02
N PRO A 40 6.86 -10.90 -19.53
CA PRO A 40 7.90 -11.93 -19.52
C PRO A 40 8.99 -11.71 -20.58
N GLY A 41 8.69 -10.91 -21.61
CA GLY A 41 9.60 -10.60 -22.71
C GLY A 41 8.90 -9.87 -23.86
N GLY A 42 9.60 -9.72 -24.98
CA GLY A 42 9.03 -9.22 -26.23
C GLY A 42 8.70 -10.36 -27.20
N LEU A 43 7.50 -10.37 -27.76
CA LEU A 43 7.09 -11.31 -28.80
C LEU A 43 7.39 -10.74 -30.19
N VAL A 44 8.16 -11.48 -30.99
CA VAL A 44 8.45 -11.14 -32.38
C VAL A 44 7.79 -12.17 -33.29
N VAL A 45 6.83 -11.71 -34.11
CA VAL A 45 6.12 -12.54 -35.09
C VAL A 45 6.74 -12.31 -36.45
N ASP A 46 7.39 -13.34 -36.99
CA ASP A 46 8.15 -13.28 -38.23
C ASP A 46 7.40 -13.93 -39.40
N TYR A 47 7.06 -13.13 -40.42
CA TYR A 47 6.37 -13.62 -41.63
C TYR A 47 7.31 -13.98 -42.78
N ILE A 48 8.60 -13.61 -42.68
CA ILE A 48 9.55 -13.66 -43.81
C ILE A 48 10.78 -14.54 -43.54
N GLY A 49 10.92 -15.09 -42.33
CA GLY A 49 11.97 -16.05 -41.98
C GLY A 49 13.31 -15.42 -41.60
N ILE A 50 13.31 -14.36 -40.79
CA ILE A 50 14.52 -13.71 -40.26
C ILE A 50 15.18 -14.44 -39.08
N ALA A 51 14.70 -15.61 -38.68
CA ALA A 51 15.22 -16.34 -37.51
C ALA A 51 16.74 -16.59 -37.58
N ASP A 52 17.29 -16.91 -38.76
CA ASP A 52 18.72 -17.12 -38.94
C ASP A 52 19.52 -15.82 -38.90
N GLU A 53 18.95 -14.75 -39.46
CA GLU A 53 19.49 -13.39 -39.42
C GLU A 53 19.55 -12.88 -37.97
N LEU A 54 18.54 -13.20 -37.17
CA LEU A 54 18.48 -12.91 -35.75
C LEU A 54 19.54 -13.68 -34.97
N ARG A 55 19.66 -15.00 -35.17
CA ARG A 55 20.72 -15.82 -34.54
C ARG A 55 22.11 -15.29 -34.86
N LYS A 56 22.36 -14.88 -36.11
CA LYS A 56 23.64 -14.27 -36.53
C LYS A 56 23.87 -12.94 -35.81
N ALA A 57 22.85 -12.08 -35.73
CA ALA A 57 22.97 -10.80 -35.05
C ALA A 57 23.19 -10.93 -33.53
N LEU A 58 22.56 -11.93 -32.90
CA LEU A 58 22.69 -12.20 -31.47
C LEU A 58 24.08 -12.75 -31.09
N ARG A 59 24.69 -13.61 -31.93
CA ARG A 59 26.05 -14.15 -31.68
C ARG A 59 27.09 -13.04 -31.55
N VAL A 60 27.04 -12.06 -32.46
CA VAL A 60 27.93 -10.89 -32.46
C VAL A 60 27.81 -10.09 -31.15
N TYR A 61 26.61 -10.05 -30.56
CA TYR A 61 26.35 -9.35 -29.31
C TYR A 61 26.78 -10.14 -28.06
N THR A 62 26.56 -11.46 -28.04
CA THR A 62 27.01 -12.33 -26.94
C THR A 62 28.53 -12.47 -26.86
N GLU A 63 29.22 -12.50 -28.00
CA GLU A 63 30.69 -12.53 -28.07
C GLU A 63 31.33 -11.23 -27.51
N SER A 64 30.55 -10.15 -27.41
CA SER A 64 30.96 -8.85 -26.90
C SER A 64 30.81 -8.68 -25.37
N GLY A 65 30.53 -9.76 -24.62
CA GLY A 65 30.52 -9.76 -23.14
C GLY A 65 29.13 -9.76 -22.47
N GLY A 66 28.05 -10.05 -23.21
CA GLY A 66 26.71 -10.20 -22.63
C GLY A 66 26.57 -11.50 -21.83
N ARG A 67 26.29 -11.42 -20.53
CA ARG A 67 25.95 -12.59 -19.68
C ARG A 67 24.43 -12.81 -19.71
N GLY A 68 23.98 -13.98 -20.19
CA GLY A 68 22.58 -14.43 -20.12
C GLY A 68 22.19 -15.42 -21.24
N GLN A 69 21.21 -16.29 -20.97
CA GLN A 69 20.54 -17.07 -22.04
C GLN A 69 19.74 -16.10 -22.92
N VAL A 70 20.01 -16.10 -24.22
CA VAL A 70 19.51 -15.10 -25.18
C VAL A 70 18.06 -15.36 -25.60
N ALA A 71 17.59 -16.59 -25.44
CA ALA A 71 16.22 -17.01 -25.67
C ALA A 71 15.87 -18.08 -24.62
N VAL A 72 14.66 -17.97 -24.06
CA VAL A 72 14.10 -19.05 -23.25
C VAL A 72 13.82 -20.23 -24.18
N ASP A 73 14.25 -21.42 -23.79
CA ASP A 73 13.88 -22.64 -24.51
C ASP A 73 12.36 -22.83 -24.36
N GLN A 74 11.64 -22.74 -25.48
CA GLN A 74 10.19 -22.93 -25.47
C GLN A 74 9.80 -24.35 -25.03
N ASP A 75 10.64 -25.37 -25.26
CA ASP A 75 10.36 -26.72 -24.79
C ASP A 75 10.47 -26.80 -23.26
N GLU A 76 11.39 -26.05 -22.66
CA GLU A 76 11.45 -25.88 -21.21
C GLU A 76 10.24 -25.10 -20.67
N ALA A 77 9.82 -24.04 -21.35
CA ALA A 77 8.61 -23.30 -20.98
C ALA A 77 7.35 -24.18 -21.07
N VAL A 78 7.22 -25.00 -22.12
CA VAL A 78 6.12 -25.97 -22.28
C VAL A 78 6.16 -27.02 -21.15
N ARG A 79 7.33 -27.50 -20.76
CA ARG A 79 7.47 -28.46 -19.64
C ARG A 79 7.00 -27.84 -18.32
N VAL A 80 7.46 -26.64 -17.97
CA VAL A 80 7.05 -25.95 -16.73
C VAL A 80 5.57 -25.59 -16.77
N MET A 81 5.05 -25.19 -17.94
CA MET A 81 3.63 -24.92 -18.15
C MET A 81 2.79 -26.19 -17.89
N ARG A 82 3.20 -27.34 -18.44
CA ARG A 82 2.50 -28.62 -18.22
C ARG A 82 2.49 -29.02 -16.75
N GLU A 83 3.61 -28.88 -16.05
CA GLU A 83 3.70 -29.15 -14.61
C GLU A 83 2.74 -28.26 -13.81
N GLY A 84 2.76 -26.95 -14.05
CA GLY A 84 1.84 -26.01 -13.40
C GLY A 84 0.36 -26.31 -13.72
N TYR A 85 0.07 -26.69 -14.96
CA TYR A 85 -1.27 -27.08 -15.41
C TYR A 85 -1.76 -28.35 -14.70
N GLU A 86 -0.92 -29.38 -14.61
CA GLU A 86 -1.23 -30.64 -13.91
C GLU A 86 -1.48 -30.40 -12.42
N ILE A 87 -0.70 -29.53 -11.77
CA ILE A 87 -0.95 -29.15 -10.37
C ILE A 87 -2.31 -28.46 -10.21
N CYS A 88 -2.66 -27.52 -11.11
CA CYS A 88 -3.97 -26.86 -11.07
C CYS A 88 -5.11 -27.86 -11.27
N ARG A 89 -4.98 -28.80 -12.22
CA ARG A 89 -5.94 -29.88 -12.45
C ARG A 89 -6.06 -30.83 -11.27
N ALA A 90 -4.94 -31.16 -10.62
CA ALA A 90 -4.94 -32.00 -9.42
C ALA A 90 -5.67 -31.31 -8.24
N LEU A 91 -5.47 -30.00 -8.07
CA LEU A 91 -6.18 -29.18 -7.07
C LEU A 91 -7.67 -28.96 -7.39
N LEU A 92 -8.12 -29.29 -8.60
CA LEU A 92 -9.53 -29.26 -9.03
C LEU A 92 -10.05 -30.66 -9.34
N HIS A 93 -9.32 -31.71 -8.95
CA HIS A 93 -9.71 -33.09 -9.24
C HIS A 93 -11.03 -33.44 -8.54
N GLY A 94 -11.98 -33.95 -9.31
CA GLY A 94 -13.33 -34.26 -8.83
C GLY A 94 -14.32 -33.09 -8.93
N PHE A 95 -13.87 -31.91 -9.35
CA PHE A 95 -14.73 -30.80 -9.75
C PHE A 95 -14.92 -30.78 -11.28
N ASP A 96 -16.17 -30.71 -11.74
CA ASP A 96 -16.46 -30.62 -13.18
C ASP A 96 -16.26 -29.18 -13.69
N LEU A 97 -15.21 -28.96 -14.48
CA LEU A 97 -14.88 -27.67 -15.08
C LEU A 97 -15.68 -27.38 -16.36
N ALA A 98 -16.31 -28.39 -16.98
CA ALA A 98 -16.98 -28.22 -18.27
C ALA A 98 -18.12 -27.16 -18.23
N PRO A 99 -18.95 -27.07 -17.16
CA PRO A 99 -19.95 -26.01 -17.04
C PRO A 99 -19.33 -24.61 -17.02
N LEU A 100 -18.21 -24.42 -16.30
CA LEU A 100 -17.52 -23.13 -16.20
C LEU A 100 -16.92 -22.68 -17.55
N LEU A 101 -16.30 -23.61 -18.26
CA LEU A 101 -15.69 -23.35 -19.57
C LEU A 101 -16.73 -22.98 -20.63
N ARG A 102 -17.93 -23.57 -20.57
CA ARG A 102 -19.02 -23.32 -21.52
C ARG A 102 -19.91 -22.14 -21.13
N ALA A 103 -19.94 -21.75 -19.86
CA ALA A 103 -20.80 -20.70 -19.35
C ALA A 103 -20.46 -19.32 -19.94
N ARG A 104 -21.48 -18.48 -20.14
CA ARG A 104 -21.27 -17.06 -20.48
C ARG A 104 -20.70 -16.31 -19.27
N PRO A 105 -20.03 -15.15 -19.46
CA PRO A 105 -19.39 -14.42 -18.36
C PRO A 105 -20.29 -14.18 -17.13
N LYS A 106 -21.57 -13.82 -17.31
CA LYS A 106 -22.51 -13.60 -16.20
C LYS A 106 -22.91 -14.89 -15.47
N GLU A 107 -23.07 -16.00 -16.20
CA GLU A 107 -23.40 -17.30 -15.63
C GLU A 107 -22.19 -17.88 -14.89
N ARG A 108 -20.98 -17.65 -15.42
CA ARG A 108 -19.73 -18.08 -14.83
C ARG A 108 -19.52 -17.50 -13.43
N LEU A 109 -19.90 -16.23 -13.21
CA LEU A 109 -19.84 -15.60 -11.87
C LEU A 109 -20.62 -16.37 -10.80
N ARG A 110 -21.74 -17.01 -11.16
CA ARG A 110 -22.56 -17.80 -10.23
C ARG A 110 -22.01 -19.20 -9.97
N LEU A 111 -21.18 -19.71 -10.88
CA LEU A 111 -20.60 -21.05 -10.80
C LEU A 111 -19.21 -21.05 -10.15
N LEU A 112 -18.50 -19.92 -10.18
CA LEU A 112 -17.17 -19.75 -9.56
C LEU A 112 -17.14 -20.08 -8.05
N PRO A 113 -18.15 -19.72 -7.23
CA PRO A 113 -18.17 -20.06 -5.81
C PRO A 113 -17.94 -21.55 -5.52
N ALA A 114 -18.51 -22.44 -6.34
CA ALA A 114 -18.35 -23.88 -6.19
C ALA A 114 -16.91 -24.36 -6.46
N ALA A 115 -16.25 -23.80 -7.48
CA ALA A 115 -14.86 -24.14 -7.81
C ALA A 115 -13.89 -23.60 -6.74
N VAL A 116 -14.14 -22.39 -6.26
CA VAL A 116 -13.39 -21.78 -5.17
C VAL A 116 -13.53 -22.60 -3.88
N ASP A 117 -14.75 -22.97 -3.52
CA ASP A 117 -15.04 -23.79 -2.33
C ASP A 117 -14.31 -25.13 -2.38
N HIS A 118 -14.26 -25.75 -3.56
CA HIS A 118 -13.49 -26.97 -3.78
C HIS A 118 -11.99 -26.77 -3.53
N VAL A 119 -11.41 -25.68 -4.04
CA VAL A 119 -9.99 -25.35 -3.79
C VAL A 119 -9.75 -25.08 -2.31
N LEU A 120 -10.62 -24.32 -1.64
CA LEU A 120 -10.51 -23.99 -0.21
C LEU A 120 -10.65 -25.22 0.70
N GLY A 121 -11.37 -26.25 0.26
CA GLY A 121 -11.49 -27.51 0.99
C GLY A 121 -10.22 -28.36 0.98
N GLN A 122 -9.21 -28.02 0.16
CA GLN A 122 -7.94 -28.75 0.13
C GLN A 122 -6.93 -28.24 1.15
N GLU A 123 -6.02 -29.11 1.58
CA GLU A 123 -4.91 -28.73 2.47
C GLU A 123 -4.01 -27.69 1.81
N ASN A 124 -3.94 -26.51 2.45
CA ASN A 124 -3.29 -25.32 1.92
C ASN A 124 -3.71 -25.03 0.45
N GLY A 125 -4.96 -25.32 0.11
CA GLY A 125 -5.44 -25.29 -1.27
C GLY A 125 -5.34 -23.90 -1.91
N ARG A 126 -5.69 -22.85 -1.15
CA ARG A 126 -5.51 -21.44 -1.53
C ARG A 126 -4.07 -21.14 -1.97
N GLY A 127 -3.10 -21.33 -1.07
CA GLY A 127 -1.70 -21.01 -1.33
C GLY A 127 -1.11 -21.83 -2.47
N ARG A 128 -1.41 -23.13 -2.51
CA ARG A 128 -0.97 -24.04 -3.58
C ARG A 128 -1.57 -23.65 -4.93
N PHE A 129 -2.85 -23.32 -5.00
CA PHE A 129 -3.52 -22.94 -6.24
C PHE A 129 -3.02 -21.60 -6.75
N VAL A 130 -2.99 -20.56 -5.91
CA VAL A 130 -2.49 -19.23 -6.28
C VAL A 130 -1.04 -19.30 -6.75
N GLY A 131 -0.18 -20.05 -6.05
CA GLY A 131 1.20 -20.30 -6.45
C GLY A 131 1.32 -21.01 -7.80
N ALA A 132 0.58 -22.12 -7.98
CA ALA A 132 0.60 -22.92 -9.20
C ALA A 132 0.11 -22.11 -10.42
N VAL A 133 -1.00 -21.39 -10.29
CA VAL A 133 -1.55 -20.53 -11.34
C VAL A 133 -0.58 -19.41 -11.71
N THR A 134 0.15 -18.86 -10.74
CA THR A 134 1.16 -17.82 -11.00
C THR A 134 2.33 -18.37 -11.81
N GLN A 135 2.83 -19.56 -11.49
CA GLN A 135 3.92 -20.19 -12.26
C GLN A 135 3.44 -20.64 -13.65
N LEU A 136 2.26 -21.26 -13.72
CA LEU A 136 1.61 -21.67 -14.95
C LEU A 136 1.45 -20.49 -15.91
N SER A 137 0.98 -19.34 -15.43
CA SER A 137 0.74 -18.18 -16.28
C SER A 137 2.00 -17.57 -16.88
N LYS A 138 3.10 -17.50 -16.10
CA LYS A 138 4.40 -17.07 -16.62
C LYS A 138 4.92 -18.03 -17.69
N ALA A 139 4.87 -19.33 -17.42
CA ALA A 139 5.32 -20.36 -18.36
C ALA A 139 4.45 -20.42 -19.62
N PHE A 140 3.13 -20.25 -19.48
CA PHE A 140 2.16 -20.18 -20.56
C PHE A 140 2.44 -18.99 -21.50
N ALA A 141 2.71 -17.81 -20.95
CA ALA A 141 3.05 -16.63 -21.75
C ALA A 141 4.34 -16.81 -22.56
N LEU A 142 5.30 -17.59 -22.05
CA LEU A 142 6.55 -17.94 -22.73
C LEU A 142 6.38 -19.08 -23.75
N ALA A 143 5.47 -20.03 -23.49
CA ALA A 143 5.20 -21.16 -24.36
C ALA A 143 4.29 -20.81 -25.55
N PHE A 144 3.44 -19.79 -25.42
CA PHE A 144 2.57 -19.34 -26.51
C PHE A 144 3.39 -18.82 -27.71
N PRO A 145 3.07 -19.16 -28.97
CA PRO A 145 1.84 -19.82 -29.47
C PRO A 145 1.97 -21.32 -29.79
N ARG A 146 2.77 -22.08 -29.04
CA ARG A 146 2.89 -23.54 -29.26
C ARG A 146 1.53 -24.25 -29.22
N PRO A 147 1.28 -25.27 -30.07
CA PRO A 147 0.01 -26.02 -30.06
C PRO A 147 -0.40 -26.49 -28.67
N GLU A 148 0.56 -26.98 -27.89
CA GLU A 148 0.39 -27.43 -26.51
C GLU A 148 -0.15 -26.33 -25.58
N ALA A 149 0.29 -25.09 -25.76
CA ALA A 149 -0.18 -23.94 -25.00
C ALA A 149 -1.57 -23.48 -25.49
N MET A 150 -1.78 -23.46 -26.81
CA MET A 150 -3.08 -23.07 -27.40
C MET A 150 -4.24 -23.96 -26.93
N GLU A 151 -4.00 -25.27 -26.79
CA GLU A 151 -4.99 -26.23 -26.27
C GLU A 151 -5.42 -25.94 -24.82
N MET A 152 -4.52 -25.36 -24.00
CA MET A 152 -4.77 -25.10 -22.58
C MET A 152 -5.30 -23.68 -22.31
N ARG A 153 -5.36 -22.81 -23.33
CA ARG A 153 -5.65 -21.37 -23.20
C ARG A 153 -6.91 -21.09 -22.37
N ASP A 154 -8.01 -21.78 -22.67
CA ASP A 154 -9.31 -21.49 -22.05
C ASP A 154 -9.34 -21.95 -20.58
N GLU A 155 -8.68 -23.07 -20.26
CA GLU A 155 -8.54 -23.55 -18.87
C GLU A 155 -7.58 -22.67 -18.06
N VAL A 156 -6.46 -22.23 -18.64
CA VAL A 156 -5.56 -21.25 -18.00
C VAL A 156 -6.31 -19.95 -17.70
N GLY A 157 -7.17 -19.52 -18.62
CA GLY A 157 -8.11 -18.43 -18.39
C GLY A 157 -8.97 -18.65 -17.15
N LEU A 158 -9.68 -19.79 -17.09
CA LEU A 158 -10.51 -20.14 -15.93
C LEU A 158 -9.73 -20.19 -14.61
N PHE A 159 -8.51 -20.73 -14.62
CA PHE A 159 -7.68 -20.77 -13.41
C PHE A 159 -7.29 -19.38 -12.92
N GLN A 160 -7.02 -18.45 -13.84
CA GLN A 160 -6.80 -17.03 -13.50
C GLN A 160 -8.06 -16.40 -12.88
N GLU A 161 -9.25 -16.78 -13.32
CA GLU A 161 -10.50 -16.31 -12.71
C GLU A 161 -10.66 -16.80 -11.26
N ILE A 162 -10.39 -18.09 -11.02
CA ILE A 162 -10.44 -18.69 -9.68
C ILE A 162 -9.37 -18.05 -8.79
N LYS A 163 -8.14 -17.86 -9.29
CA LYS A 163 -7.06 -17.16 -8.58
C LYS A 163 -7.48 -15.74 -8.22
N ALA A 164 -8.05 -14.98 -9.14
CA ALA A 164 -8.49 -13.60 -8.88
C ALA A 164 -9.59 -13.55 -7.82
N TRP A 165 -10.50 -14.53 -7.82
CA TRP A 165 -11.52 -14.66 -6.79
C TRP A 165 -10.89 -14.94 -5.41
N LEU A 166 -9.92 -15.87 -5.35
CA LEU A 166 -9.16 -16.17 -4.14
C LEU A 166 -8.33 -14.96 -3.66
N ALA A 167 -7.70 -14.19 -4.55
CA ALA A 167 -6.92 -13.01 -4.15
C ALA A 167 -7.79 -11.95 -3.44
N LYS A 168 -9.01 -11.72 -3.95
CA LYS A 168 -9.99 -10.79 -3.36
C LYS A 168 -10.44 -11.12 -1.95
N THR A 169 -10.23 -12.34 -1.47
CA THR A 169 -10.59 -12.72 -0.11
C THR A 169 -9.52 -12.38 0.95
N ASP A 170 -8.32 -11.90 0.57
CA ASP A 170 -7.21 -11.64 1.53
C ASP A 170 -7.13 -10.23 2.11
N GLY A 171 -7.95 -9.27 1.66
CA GLY A 171 -7.99 -7.93 2.27
C GLY A 171 -8.77 -6.86 1.47
N PRO A 172 -8.83 -5.62 1.99
CA PRO A 172 -9.48 -4.48 1.35
C PRO A 172 -8.68 -3.96 0.15
N ASP A 173 -7.36 -4.16 0.15
CA ASP A 173 -6.44 -3.81 -0.95
C ASP A 173 -6.14 -4.99 -1.89
N GLY A 174 -6.85 -6.12 -1.74
CA GLY A 174 -6.47 -7.40 -2.34
C GLY A 174 -6.53 -7.51 -3.86
N VAL A 175 -6.89 -6.46 -4.60
CA VAL A 175 -6.67 -6.34 -6.06
C VAL A 175 -6.63 -4.85 -6.43
N THR A 176 -5.45 -4.27 -6.66
CA THR A 176 -5.34 -3.26 -7.71
C THR A 176 -5.41 -3.98 -9.06
N GLU A 177 -5.84 -3.27 -10.10
CA GLU A 177 -6.06 -3.80 -11.45
C GLU A 177 -4.83 -4.53 -12.07
N GLY A 178 -3.66 -4.52 -11.41
CA GLY A 178 -2.40 -5.13 -11.82
C GLY A 178 -2.13 -6.61 -11.48
N ASP A 179 -2.98 -7.32 -10.72
CA ASP A 179 -2.64 -8.71 -10.29
C ASP A 179 -2.95 -9.83 -11.30
N LEU A 180 -3.68 -9.50 -12.37
CA LEU A 180 -3.71 -10.41 -13.52
C LEU A 180 -2.52 -10.06 -14.39
N ASP A 181 -1.67 -11.07 -14.58
CA ASP A 181 -0.51 -11.01 -15.47
C ASP A 181 -0.95 -10.39 -16.81
N HIS A 182 -0.50 -9.16 -17.05
CA HIS A 182 -0.96 -8.37 -18.19
C HIS A 182 -0.66 -9.09 -19.51
N ALA A 183 0.40 -9.91 -19.55
CA ALA A 183 0.74 -10.72 -20.71
C ALA A 183 -0.30 -11.83 -20.95
N VAL A 184 -0.76 -12.51 -19.90
CA VAL A 184 -1.80 -13.54 -20.01
C VAL A 184 -3.15 -12.93 -20.37
N ARG A 185 -3.50 -11.76 -19.84
CA ARG A 185 -4.72 -11.04 -20.26
C ARG A 185 -4.76 -10.78 -21.75
N GLN A 186 -3.65 -10.40 -22.37
CA GLN A 186 -3.59 -10.15 -23.81
C GLN A 186 -3.74 -11.45 -24.62
N ILE A 187 -3.17 -12.55 -24.14
CA ILE A 187 -3.24 -13.87 -24.82
C ILE A 187 -4.63 -14.50 -24.67
N VAL A 188 -5.26 -14.34 -23.51
CA VAL A 188 -6.53 -14.94 -23.12
C VAL A 188 -7.69 -13.93 -23.26
N SER A 189 -7.48 -12.83 -23.98
CA SER A 189 -8.36 -11.64 -23.98
C SER A 189 -9.81 -11.89 -24.44
N GLU A 190 -10.09 -12.97 -25.18
CA GLU A 190 -11.47 -13.38 -25.50
C GLU A 190 -12.17 -14.12 -24.36
N ALA A 191 -11.42 -14.81 -23.49
CA ALA A 191 -11.96 -15.54 -22.34
C ALA A 191 -12.06 -14.69 -21.07
N ILE A 192 -11.26 -13.63 -20.95
CA ILE A 192 -11.27 -12.69 -19.82
C ILE A 192 -11.94 -11.39 -20.27
N ALA A 193 -13.28 -11.39 -20.29
CA ALA A 193 -14.05 -10.17 -20.46
C ALA A 193 -13.62 -9.10 -19.44
N PRO A 194 -13.72 -7.79 -19.75
CA PRO A 194 -13.48 -6.73 -18.77
C PRO A 194 -14.50 -6.89 -17.64
N ARG A 195 -14.06 -7.54 -16.57
CA ARG A 195 -14.87 -7.75 -15.39
C ARG A 195 -14.76 -6.47 -14.60
N GLY A 196 -15.88 -5.74 -14.55
CA GLY A 196 -16.09 -4.77 -13.48
C GLY A 196 -15.80 -5.42 -12.13
N VAL A 197 -15.53 -4.59 -11.12
CA VAL A 197 -15.19 -5.01 -9.77
C VAL A 197 -16.17 -6.10 -9.29
N ILE A 198 -15.73 -7.37 -9.36
CA ILE A 198 -16.52 -8.50 -8.86
C ILE A 198 -16.62 -8.34 -7.34
N ASP A 199 -17.85 -8.17 -6.85
CA ASP A 199 -18.19 -8.26 -5.45
C ASP A 199 -18.34 -9.74 -5.07
N ILE A 200 -17.46 -10.22 -4.18
CA ILE A 200 -17.39 -11.62 -3.77
C ILE A 200 -18.62 -12.07 -2.97
N PHE A 201 -19.29 -11.14 -2.27
CA PHE A 201 -20.49 -11.42 -1.48
C PHE A 201 -21.68 -11.57 -2.42
N GLU A 202 -21.86 -10.62 -3.36
CA GLU A 202 -22.90 -10.70 -4.38
C GLU A 202 -22.76 -11.98 -5.24
N ALA A 203 -21.52 -12.34 -5.59
CA ALA A 203 -21.24 -13.57 -6.33
C ALA A 203 -21.56 -14.85 -5.54
N ALA A 204 -21.45 -14.81 -4.20
CA ALA A 204 -21.85 -15.89 -3.31
C ALA A 204 -23.35 -15.89 -2.98
N GLY A 205 -24.12 -14.94 -3.52
CA GLY A 205 -25.55 -14.80 -3.25
C GLY A 205 -25.88 -14.04 -1.96
N LEU A 206 -24.91 -13.33 -1.39
CA LEU A 206 -25.07 -12.52 -0.19
C LEU A 206 -25.31 -11.04 -0.55
N PRO A 207 -26.04 -10.29 0.30
CA PRO A 207 -26.16 -8.85 0.16
C PRO A 207 -24.80 -8.17 0.29
N LYS A 208 -24.70 -6.96 -0.27
CA LYS A 208 -23.45 -6.20 -0.22
C LYS A 208 -23.09 -5.80 1.21
N PRO A 209 -21.80 -5.87 1.55
CA PRO A 209 -21.35 -5.52 2.86
C PRO A 209 -21.41 -3.99 3.16
N ASP A 210 -22.20 -3.56 4.15
CA ASP A 210 -22.11 -2.24 4.81
C ASP A 210 -21.27 -2.27 6.13
N LEU A 211 -20.89 -1.15 6.73
CA LEU A 211 -20.06 -1.15 7.96
C LEU A 211 -20.74 -1.79 9.22
N SER A 212 -21.98 -2.27 9.11
CA SER A 212 -22.81 -2.83 10.21
C SER A 212 -23.12 -4.34 10.08
N LEU A 213 -22.48 -5.07 9.17
CA LEU A 213 -22.89 -6.42 8.71
C LEU A 213 -22.78 -7.60 9.66
N LEU A 214 -22.41 -7.40 10.92
CA LEU A 214 -22.45 -8.51 11.86
C LEU A 214 -23.89 -8.86 12.27
N SER A 215 -24.92 -8.35 11.58
CA SER A 215 -26.32 -8.58 11.90
C SER A 215 -26.67 -10.06 12.01
N GLU A 216 -27.63 -10.40 12.87
CA GLU A 216 -28.01 -11.79 13.08
C GLU A 216 -28.55 -12.43 11.79
N GLU A 217 -29.21 -11.65 10.94
CA GLU A 217 -29.72 -12.09 9.63
C GLU A 217 -28.59 -12.48 8.70
N PHE A 218 -27.55 -11.64 8.57
CA PHE A 218 -26.40 -11.94 7.70
C PHE A 218 -25.63 -13.17 8.19
N LEU A 219 -25.39 -13.28 9.50
CA LEU A 219 -24.72 -14.45 10.07
C LEU A 219 -25.53 -15.74 9.83
N ALA A 220 -26.86 -15.66 9.83
CA ALA A 220 -27.73 -16.78 9.48
C ALA A 220 -27.65 -17.13 7.98
N GLU A 221 -27.61 -16.14 7.08
CA GLU A 221 -27.42 -16.37 5.65
C GLU A 221 -26.08 -17.05 5.34
N VAL A 222 -24.99 -16.58 5.96
CA VAL A 222 -23.66 -17.18 5.81
C VAL A 222 -23.62 -18.60 6.37
N ARG A 223 -24.33 -18.85 7.49
CA ARG A 223 -24.49 -20.19 8.07
C ARG A 223 -25.22 -21.15 7.12
N GLU A 224 -26.13 -20.68 6.28
CA GLU A 224 -26.88 -21.55 5.36
C GLU A 224 -26.24 -21.67 3.97
N LEU A 225 -25.07 -21.05 3.74
CA LEU A 225 -24.38 -21.17 2.47
C LEU A 225 -24.05 -22.63 2.12
N PRO A 226 -24.33 -23.06 0.87
CA PRO A 226 -23.99 -24.41 0.43
C PRO A 226 -22.48 -24.65 0.36
N HIS A 227 -21.72 -23.58 0.10
CA HIS A 227 -20.27 -23.58 -0.02
C HIS A 227 -19.62 -23.28 1.34
N ARG A 228 -19.36 -24.35 2.12
CA ARG A 228 -18.97 -24.23 3.54
C ARG A 228 -17.54 -23.72 3.73
N ASN A 229 -16.60 -24.15 2.90
CA ASN A 229 -15.21 -23.67 2.98
C ASN A 229 -15.12 -22.20 2.56
N LEU A 230 -15.93 -21.84 1.56
CA LEU A 230 -16.14 -20.46 1.17
C LEU A 230 -16.75 -19.62 2.31
N ALA A 231 -17.76 -20.13 3.02
CA ALA A 231 -18.37 -19.43 4.16
C ALA A 231 -17.34 -19.11 5.26
N VAL A 232 -16.46 -20.06 5.59
CA VAL A 232 -15.34 -19.83 6.54
C VAL A 232 -14.44 -18.70 6.06
N GLU A 233 -14.06 -18.69 4.78
CA GLU A 233 -13.17 -17.67 4.23
C GLU A 233 -13.83 -16.28 4.19
N LEU A 234 -15.13 -16.20 3.88
CA LEU A 234 -15.90 -14.96 3.92
C LEU A 234 -16.03 -14.40 5.34
N LEU A 235 -16.35 -15.25 6.33
CA LEU A 235 -16.40 -14.86 7.74
C LEU A 235 -15.04 -14.40 8.24
N ARG A 236 -13.97 -15.16 7.92
CA ARG A 236 -12.59 -14.78 8.27
C ARG A 236 -12.27 -13.39 7.75
N LYS A 237 -12.57 -13.13 6.47
CA LYS A 237 -12.32 -11.82 5.85
C LYS A 237 -13.12 -10.73 6.55
N LEU A 238 -14.43 -10.92 6.69
CA LEU A 238 -15.33 -9.94 7.30
C LEU A 238 -14.85 -9.54 8.71
N LEU A 239 -14.52 -10.53 9.53
CA LEU A 239 -14.05 -10.33 10.90
C LEU A 239 -12.66 -9.66 10.91
N ALA A 240 -11.74 -10.08 10.04
CA ALA A 240 -10.43 -9.45 9.94
C ALA A 240 -10.52 -7.97 9.51
N ASP A 241 -11.41 -7.65 8.56
CA ASP A 241 -11.63 -6.28 8.09
C ASP A 241 -12.28 -5.42 9.19
N ASP A 242 -13.28 -5.95 9.91
CA ASP A 242 -13.91 -5.24 11.04
C ASP A 242 -12.93 -5.04 12.21
N ILE A 243 -12.14 -6.06 12.57
CA ILE A 243 -11.06 -5.95 13.58
C ILE A 243 -10.07 -4.86 13.17
N ARG A 244 -9.66 -4.81 11.88
CA ARG A 244 -8.72 -3.79 11.38
C ARG A 244 -9.33 -2.39 11.36
N ALA A 245 -10.60 -2.26 11.01
CA ALA A 245 -11.31 -0.99 11.06
C ALA A 245 -11.35 -0.45 12.51
N ARG A 246 -11.57 -1.34 13.48
CA ARG A 246 -11.64 -1.03 14.91
C ARG A 246 -10.28 -0.87 15.58
N SER A 247 -9.23 -1.48 15.04
CA SER A 247 -7.89 -1.44 15.65
C SER A 247 -7.31 -0.04 15.78
N ARG A 248 -7.81 0.89 14.96
CA ARG A 248 -7.44 2.30 15.05
C ARG A 248 -7.89 2.93 16.38
N ARG A 249 -9.09 2.59 16.83
CA ARG A 249 -9.72 3.17 18.04
C ARG A 249 -9.46 2.34 19.29
N ASN A 250 -9.52 1.00 19.22
CA ASN A 250 -9.37 0.11 20.38
C ASN A 250 -8.39 -1.04 20.09
N VAL A 251 -7.12 -0.82 20.44
CA VAL A 251 -6.02 -1.77 20.19
C VAL A 251 -6.15 -3.01 21.06
N VAL A 252 -6.58 -2.83 22.31
CA VAL A 252 -6.66 -3.91 23.31
C VAL A 252 -7.68 -4.95 22.87
N GLN A 253 -8.88 -4.49 22.55
CA GLN A 253 -9.97 -5.34 22.12
C GLN A 253 -9.69 -5.97 20.75
N SER A 254 -9.17 -5.18 19.80
CA SER A 254 -8.82 -5.67 18.47
C SER A 254 -7.74 -6.75 18.51
N ARG A 255 -6.73 -6.60 19.39
CA ARG A 255 -5.72 -7.64 19.61
C ARG A 255 -6.33 -8.93 20.14
N ARG A 256 -7.20 -8.84 21.16
CA ARG A 256 -7.89 -10.02 21.72
C ARG A 256 -8.71 -10.74 20.65
N PHE A 257 -9.50 -10.02 19.85
CA PHE A 257 -10.28 -10.63 18.78
C PHE A 257 -9.40 -11.20 17.66
N SER A 258 -8.31 -10.53 17.31
CA SER A 258 -7.33 -11.05 16.34
C SER A 258 -6.72 -12.36 16.81
N GLU A 259 -6.34 -12.47 18.09
CA GLU A 259 -5.78 -13.69 18.67
C GLU A 259 -6.81 -14.84 18.64
N VAL A 260 -8.08 -14.58 18.94
CA VAL A 260 -9.16 -15.58 18.87
C VAL A 260 -9.44 -16.01 17.42
N LEU A 261 -9.49 -15.06 16.48
CA LEU A 261 -9.66 -15.33 15.06
C LEU A 261 -8.53 -16.21 14.54
N GLU A 262 -7.28 -15.82 14.78
CA GLU A 262 -6.11 -16.57 14.33
C GLU A 262 -6.05 -17.96 14.96
N ALA A 263 -6.36 -18.10 16.26
CA ALA A 263 -6.38 -19.40 16.92
C ALA A 263 -7.43 -20.33 16.30
N THR A 264 -8.63 -19.80 16.01
CA THR A 264 -9.71 -20.54 15.34
C THR A 264 -9.29 -21.01 13.96
N ILE A 265 -8.72 -20.13 13.14
CA ILE A 265 -8.24 -20.47 11.79
C ILE A 265 -7.06 -21.46 11.84
N ARG A 266 -6.15 -21.33 12.82
CA ARG A 266 -5.06 -22.31 13.00
C ARG A 266 -5.58 -23.70 13.35
N ARG A 267 -6.58 -23.81 14.22
CA ARG A 267 -7.22 -25.09 14.56
C ARG A 267 -7.90 -25.71 13.33
N TYR A 268 -8.58 -24.89 12.54
CA TYR A 268 -9.16 -25.32 11.27
C TYR A 268 -8.11 -25.86 10.28
N HIS A 269 -7.05 -25.09 10.02
CA HIS A 269 -5.99 -25.50 9.10
C HIS A 269 -5.26 -26.76 9.56
N ASN A 270 -5.11 -26.95 10.87
CA ASN A 270 -4.54 -28.16 11.46
C ASN A 270 -5.54 -29.33 11.56
N ARG A 271 -6.75 -29.20 10.98
CA ARG A 271 -7.84 -30.18 11.02
C ARG A 271 -8.22 -30.64 12.44
N GLN A 272 -8.09 -29.74 13.41
CA GLN A 272 -8.47 -30.00 14.81
C GLN A 272 -9.98 -29.80 15.05
N ILE A 273 -10.64 -29.06 14.15
CA ILE A 273 -12.06 -28.77 14.17
C ILE A 273 -12.60 -28.89 12.74
N GLU A 274 -13.86 -29.32 12.61
CA GLU A 274 -14.53 -29.45 11.33
C GLU A 274 -15.04 -28.09 10.79
N THR A 275 -15.29 -28.00 9.49
CA THR A 275 -15.74 -26.75 8.84
C THR A 275 -17.00 -26.19 9.50
N ALA A 276 -17.94 -27.04 9.93
CA ALA A 276 -19.14 -26.59 10.64
C ALA A 276 -18.83 -25.97 12.00
N GLU A 277 -17.90 -26.55 12.77
CA GLU A 277 -17.49 -26.02 14.07
C GLU A 277 -16.78 -24.68 13.94
N VAL A 278 -15.95 -24.53 12.90
CA VAL A 278 -15.26 -23.26 12.60
C VAL A 278 -16.26 -22.15 12.30
N ILE A 279 -17.28 -22.43 11.50
CA ILE A 279 -18.34 -21.45 11.19
C ILE A 279 -19.01 -20.99 12.50
N GLU A 280 -19.37 -21.92 13.40
CA GLU A 280 -19.96 -21.56 14.68
C GLU A 280 -19.02 -20.73 15.58
N GLU A 281 -17.74 -21.07 15.64
CA GLU A 281 -16.76 -20.30 16.42
C GLU A 281 -16.55 -18.88 15.85
N LEU A 282 -16.52 -18.73 14.52
CA LEU A 282 -16.44 -17.42 13.86
C LEU A 282 -17.72 -16.60 14.05
N ILE A 283 -18.90 -17.21 13.99
CA ILE A 283 -20.18 -16.55 14.31
C ILE A 283 -20.22 -16.15 15.79
N ALA A 284 -19.73 -16.99 16.70
CA ALA A 284 -19.63 -16.65 18.11
C ALA A 284 -18.69 -15.46 18.34
N LEU A 285 -17.55 -15.40 17.64
CA LEU A 285 -16.65 -14.25 17.65
C LEU A 285 -17.35 -12.98 17.13
N ALA A 286 -18.08 -13.08 16.01
CA ALA A 286 -18.88 -11.97 15.48
C ALA A 286 -19.86 -11.41 16.53
N LYS A 287 -20.59 -12.29 17.22
CA LYS A 287 -21.53 -11.91 18.28
C LYS A 287 -20.83 -11.27 19.49
N GLN A 288 -19.66 -11.76 19.88
CA GLN A 288 -18.86 -11.14 20.94
C GLN A 288 -18.41 -9.72 20.57
N MET A 289 -18.07 -9.49 19.30
CA MET A 289 -17.70 -8.17 18.79
C MET A 289 -18.90 -7.20 18.79
N GLN A 290 -20.09 -7.67 18.45
CA GLN A 290 -21.33 -6.88 18.53
C GLN A 290 -21.70 -6.54 19.98
N GLU A 291 -21.67 -7.53 20.87
CA GLU A 291 -21.99 -7.33 22.28
C GLU A 291 -21.04 -6.30 22.89
N ALA A 292 -19.75 -6.40 22.58
CA ALA A 292 -18.78 -5.46 23.09
C ALA A 292 -18.97 -4.03 22.56
N GLN A 293 -19.57 -3.86 21.38
CA GLN A 293 -20.02 -2.55 20.89
C GLN A 293 -21.22 -2.05 21.70
N ARG A 294 -22.25 -2.89 21.89
CA ARG A 294 -23.46 -2.54 22.65
C ARG A 294 -23.14 -2.16 24.10
N ARG A 295 -22.16 -2.84 24.73
CA ARG A 295 -21.66 -2.46 26.06
C ARG A 295 -21.19 -0.99 26.11
N GLY A 296 -20.54 -0.49 25.06
CA GLY A 296 -20.13 0.91 24.98
C GLY A 296 -21.31 1.88 25.07
N GLU A 297 -22.37 1.58 24.32
CA GLU A 297 -23.61 2.34 24.30
C GLU A 297 -24.33 2.29 25.67
N GLU A 298 -24.43 1.10 26.27
CA GLU A 298 -25.05 0.90 27.59
C GLU A 298 -24.30 1.62 28.73
N LEU A 299 -22.97 1.64 28.66
CA LEU A 299 -22.12 2.34 29.63
C LEU A 299 -22.10 3.87 29.43
N GLY A 300 -22.65 4.35 28.31
CA GLY A 300 -22.69 5.76 27.93
C GLY A 300 -21.30 6.36 27.69
N LEU A 301 -20.35 5.53 27.24
CA LEU A 301 -18.97 5.93 26.95
C LEU A 301 -18.81 6.23 25.46
N SER A 302 -17.96 7.20 25.13
CA SER A 302 -17.51 7.36 23.73
C SER A 302 -16.59 6.20 23.31
N ASP A 303 -16.36 6.01 22.01
CA ASP A 303 -15.45 4.97 21.50
C ASP A 303 -14.06 5.05 22.15
N GLU A 304 -13.53 6.25 22.38
CA GLU A 304 -12.21 6.47 22.97
C GLU A 304 -12.21 6.22 24.49
N GLU A 305 -13.28 6.60 25.17
CA GLU A 305 -13.51 6.26 26.58
C GLU A 305 -13.65 4.75 26.77
N LEU A 306 -14.38 4.06 25.88
CA LEU A 306 -14.53 2.61 25.90
C LEU A 306 -13.20 1.90 25.70
N ALA A 307 -12.35 2.39 24.79
CA ALA A 307 -11.05 1.80 24.56
C ALA A 307 -10.13 1.86 25.80
N LEU A 308 -10.14 2.99 26.52
CA LEU A 308 -9.42 3.12 27.77
C LEU A 308 -10.08 2.33 28.91
N TYR A 309 -11.40 2.20 28.91
CA TYR A 309 -12.13 1.32 29.82
C TYR A 309 -11.70 -0.15 29.65
N ASP A 310 -11.71 -0.67 28.42
CA ASP A 310 -11.29 -2.05 28.12
C ASP A 310 -9.80 -2.29 28.49
N ALA A 311 -8.95 -1.27 28.31
CA ALA A 311 -7.55 -1.31 28.73
C ALA A 311 -7.38 -1.44 30.26
N LEU A 312 -8.30 -0.85 31.03
CA LEU A 312 -8.36 -1.01 32.49
C LEU A 312 -8.99 -2.35 32.89
N GLU A 313 -9.99 -2.81 32.13
CA GLU A 313 -10.74 -4.06 32.36
C GLU A 313 -9.88 -5.32 32.17
N THR A 314 -8.83 -5.26 31.33
CA THR A 314 -7.92 -6.39 31.00
C THR A 314 -7.34 -7.13 32.22
N ASN A 315 -7.45 -6.54 33.42
CA ASN A 315 -7.04 -7.13 34.68
C ASN A 315 -8.28 -7.40 35.54
N ASP A 316 -9.05 -8.47 35.26
CA ASP A 316 -10.38 -8.84 35.81
C ASP A 316 -10.62 -8.51 37.30
N SER A 317 -9.57 -8.58 38.12
CA SER A 317 -9.65 -8.21 39.55
C SER A 317 -9.83 -6.70 39.85
N ALA A 318 -9.53 -5.82 38.91
CA ALA A 318 -9.70 -4.37 39.07
C ALA A 318 -11.19 -3.99 39.03
N VAL A 319 -11.96 -4.65 38.17
CA VAL A 319 -13.43 -4.53 38.11
C VAL A 319 -14.05 -4.97 39.44
N ALA A 320 -13.60 -6.12 39.97
CA ALA A 320 -14.11 -6.67 41.23
C ALA A 320 -13.81 -5.79 42.46
N VAL A 321 -12.75 -4.96 42.40
CA VAL A 321 -12.32 -4.11 43.53
C VAL A 321 -12.84 -2.67 43.43
N LEU A 322 -12.86 -2.09 42.23
CA LEU A 322 -13.20 -0.68 42.00
C LEU A 322 -14.64 -0.47 41.54
N GLY A 323 -15.24 -1.49 40.90
CA GLY A 323 -16.55 -1.42 40.27
C GLY A 323 -16.58 -0.62 38.97
N ASP A 324 -17.56 -0.91 38.11
CA ASP A 324 -17.70 -0.31 36.78
C ASP A 324 -17.85 1.22 36.81
N GLU A 325 -18.50 1.78 37.84
CA GLU A 325 -18.67 3.23 37.94
C GLU A 325 -17.34 3.97 38.15
N THR A 326 -16.44 3.39 38.94
CA THR A 326 -15.11 3.97 39.16
C THR A 326 -14.24 3.84 37.91
N LEU A 327 -14.27 2.68 37.25
CA LEU A 327 -13.55 2.45 36.00
C LEU A 327 -14.01 3.40 34.89
N ARG A 328 -15.32 3.63 34.77
CA ARG A 328 -15.88 4.64 33.85
C ARG A 328 -15.31 6.04 34.12
N ARG A 329 -15.25 6.47 35.38
CA ARG A 329 -14.69 7.78 35.75
C ARG A 329 -13.19 7.87 35.43
N ILE A 330 -12.42 6.81 35.68
CA ILE A 330 -11.01 6.74 35.31
C ILE A 330 -10.85 6.85 33.79
N ALA A 331 -11.63 6.09 33.02
CA ALA A 331 -11.58 6.11 31.55
C ALA A 331 -11.87 7.51 31.00
N ARG A 332 -12.93 8.19 31.46
CA ARG A 332 -13.25 9.57 31.07
C ARG A 332 -12.12 10.54 31.40
N GLU A 333 -11.58 10.49 32.62
CA GLU A 333 -10.49 11.38 33.02
C GLU A 333 -9.21 11.11 32.21
N LEU A 334 -8.90 9.84 31.94
CA LEU A 334 -7.78 9.47 31.09
C LEU A 334 -7.99 10.00 29.66
N THR A 335 -9.15 9.79 29.05
CA THR A 335 -9.46 10.30 27.69
C THR A 335 -9.27 11.81 27.61
N GLU A 336 -9.84 12.57 28.55
CA GLU A 336 -9.65 14.03 28.60
C GLU A 336 -8.19 14.43 28.82
N ALA A 337 -7.46 13.68 29.63
CA ALA A 337 -6.05 13.95 29.87
C ALA A 337 -5.19 13.61 28.63
N VAL A 338 -5.52 12.56 27.87
CA VAL A 338 -4.87 12.27 26.59
C VAL A 338 -5.19 13.38 25.59
N ARG A 339 -6.47 13.72 25.40
CA ARG A 339 -6.91 14.76 24.44
C ARG A 339 -6.27 16.12 24.71
N ARG A 340 -6.21 16.57 25.98
CA ARG A 340 -5.60 17.86 26.34
C ARG A 340 -4.10 17.93 26.12
N ASN A 341 -3.41 16.80 26.18
CA ASN A 341 -1.96 16.79 26.03
C ASN A 341 -1.53 16.38 24.62
N ALA A 342 -2.44 15.89 23.77
CA ALA A 342 -2.16 15.41 22.42
C ALA A 342 -1.51 16.51 21.56
N THR A 343 -0.21 16.38 21.30
CA THR A 343 0.52 17.26 20.39
C THR A 343 1.05 16.46 19.20
N ILE A 344 1.23 17.15 18.07
CA ILE A 344 1.69 16.58 16.78
C ILE A 344 3.03 15.82 16.91
N ASP A 345 3.85 16.17 17.91
CA ASP A 345 5.21 15.65 18.15
C ASP A 345 5.29 14.36 19.02
N TRP A 346 4.17 13.77 19.40
CA TRP A 346 4.11 12.63 20.34
C TRP A 346 4.74 11.33 19.84
N THR A 347 4.97 11.23 18.54
CA THR A 347 5.30 9.98 17.85
C THR A 347 6.80 9.69 17.90
N GLN A 348 7.65 10.72 18.08
CA GLN A 348 9.12 10.60 17.97
C GLN A 348 9.90 10.91 19.26
N LYS A 349 9.30 11.53 20.28
CA LYS A 349 10.01 11.97 21.49
C LYS A 349 9.74 11.08 22.72
N GLU A 350 10.78 10.42 23.22
CA GLU A 350 10.74 9.60 24.45
C GLU A 350 10.26 10.39 25.69
N SER A 351 10.51 11.70 25.70
CA SER A 351 10.06 12.62 26.75
C SER A 351 8.53 12.78 26.79
N ALA A 352 7.83 12.71 25.67
CA ALA A 352 6.36 12.78 25.61
C ALA A 352 5.73 11.50 26.19
N ARG A 353 6.27 10.33 25.82
CA ARG A 353 5.86 9.02 26.39
C ARG A 353 6.09 8.96 27.91
N ALA A 354 7.20 9.50 28.39
CA ALA A 354 7.49 9.58 29.82
C ALA A 354 6.47 10.44 30.58
N LYS A 355 6.09 11.61 30.03
CA LYS A 355 5.05 12.49 30.62
C LYS A 355 3.69 11.79 30.67
N LEU A 356 3.29 11.12 29.59
CA LEU A 356 2.05 10.35 29.51
C LEU A 356 2.02 9.23 30.57
N ARG A 357 3.11 8.47 30.71
CA ARG A 357 3.24 7.40 31.72
C ARG A 357 3.10 7.93 33.14
N VAL A 358 3.69 9.10 33.45
CA VAL A 358 3.56 9.74 34.78
C VAL A 358 2.12 10.20 35.03
N MET A 359 1.45 10.75 34.02
CA MET A 359 0.05 11.16 34.10
C MET A 359 -0.87 9.96 34.36
N VAL A 360 -0.74 8.89 33.55
CA VAL A 360 -1.54 7.67 33.71
C VAL A 360 -1.40 7.09 35.12
N LYS A 361 -0.16 6.93 35.61
CA LYS A 361 0.09 6.45 36.98
C LYS A 361 -0.55 7.35 38.05
N ARG A 362 -0.53 8.67 37.85
CA ARG A 362 -1.15 9.62 38.79
C ARG A 362 -2.67 9.44 38.85
N VAL A 363 -3.32 9.26 37.70
CA VAL A 363 -4.77 9.04 37.62
C VAL A 363 -5.11 7.71 38.30
N LEU A 364 -4.44 6.62 37.93
CA LEU A 364 -4.67 5.29 38.53
C LEU A 364 -4.54 5.30 40.06
N ARG A 365 -3.51 5.96 40.60
CA ARG A 365 -3.32 6.07 42.06
C ARG A 365 -4.40 6.88 42.76
N ARG A 366 -4.92 7.93 42.12
CA ARG A 366 -5.98 8.77 42.70
C ARG A 366 -7.25 7.98 42.97
N TYR A 367 -7.60 7.08 42.05
CA TYR A 367 -8.80 6.25 42.16
C TYR A 367 -8.54 4.91 42.88
N GLY A 368 -7.38 4.73 43.50
CA GLY A 368 -7.09 3.54 44.31
C GLY A 368 -6.84 2.26 43.50
N TYR A 369 -6.34 2.37 42.26
CA TYR A 369 -6.03 1.19 41.45
C TYR A 369 -4.99 0.29 42.15
N PRO A 370 -5.22 -1.04 42.26
CA PRO A 370 -4.34 -1.93 43.02
C PRO A 370 -2.86 -1.88 42.59
N PRO A 371 -1.92 -1.61 43.51
CA PRO A 371 -0.50 -1.37 43.18
C PRO A 371 0.25 -2.61 42.70
N ASP A 372 -0.19 -3.81 43.07
CA ASP A 372 0.32 -5.11 42.58
C ASP A 372 0.08 -5.30 41.07
N LYS A 373 -0.95 -4.63 40.55
CA LYS A 373 -1.45 -4.78 39.17
C LYS A 373 -1.33 -3.51 38.34
N GLU A 374 -0.90 -2.41 38.96
CA GLU A 374 -0.69 -1.09 38.36
C GLU A 374 0.30 -1.17 37.19
N ALA A 375 1.35 -1.99 37.26
CA ALA A 375 2.39 -2.03 36.23
C ALA A 375 1.89 -2.48 34.85
N ARG A 376 1.18 -3.62 34.78
CA ARG A 376 0.67 -4.18 33.52
C ARG A 376 -0.50 -3.36 32.98
N ALA A 377 -1.42 -2.94 33.86
CA ALA A 377 -2.53 -2.07 33.47
C ALA A 377 -2.02 -0.72 32.94
N THR A 378 -1.02 -0.11 33.59
CA THR A 378 -0.38 1.13 33.10
C THR A 378 0.19 0.95 31.70
N GLU A 379 0.80 -0.19 31.40
CA GLU A 379 1.39 -0.46 30.09
C GLU A 379 0.32 -0.58 29.00
N THR A 380 -0.75 -1.35 29.26
CA THR A 380 -1.88 -1.51 28.33
C THR A 380 -2.61 -0.18 28.10
N VAL A 381 -2.88 0.56 29.17
CA VAL A 381 -3.47 1.91 29.10
C VAL A 381 -2.56 2.88 28.36
N LEU A 382 -1.23 2.80 28.55
CA LEU A 382 -0.28 3.63 27.84
C LEU A 382 -0.25 3.33 26.33
N GLN A 383 -0.27 2.06 25.94
CA GLN A 383 -0.36 1.66 24.53
C GLN A 383 -1.64 2.22 23.88
N GLN A 384 -2.78 2.06 24.56
CA GLN A 384 -4.06 2.59 24.09
C GLN A 384 -4.08 4.12 24.04
N ALA A 385 -3.55 4.79 25.07
CA ALA A 385 -3.45 6.25 25.14
C ALA A 385 -2.54 6.84 24.05
N ILE A 386 -1.46 6.15 23.69
CA ILE A 386 -0.59 6.55 22.58
C ILE A 386 -1.37 6.49 21.27
N GLN A 387 -2.10 5.40 21.01
CA GLN A 387 -2.91 5.24 19.80
C GLN A 387 -3.97 6.34 19.68
N LEU A 388 -4.74 6.58 20.74
CA LEU A 388 -5.72 7.68 20.77
C LEU A 388 -5.05 9.05 20.61
N GLY A 389 -3.83 9.22 21.12
CA GLY A 389 -3.04 10.43 20.90
C GLY A 389 -2.71 10.67 19.42
N PHE A 390 -2.43 9.63 18.63
CA PHE A 390 -2.26 9.75 17.18
C PHE A 390 -3.56 10.20 16.51
N GLU A 391 -4.69 9.61 16.90
CA GLU A 391 -6.01 9.98 16.34
C GLU A 391 -6.37 11.42 16.70
N PHE A 392 -6.24 11.82 17.96
CA PHE A 392 -6.52 13.21 18.37
C PHE A 392 -5.57 14.22 17.74
N ALA A 393 -4.30 13.88 17.55
CA ALA A 393 -3.37 14.75 16.82
C ALA A 393 -3.76 14.86 15.34
N ALA A 394 -4.20 13.77 14.71
CA ALA A 394 -4.71 13.77 13.35
C ALA A 394 -6.04 14.53 13.21
N GLU A 395 -6.97 14.39 14.17
CA GLU A 395 -8.21 15.15 14.27
C GLU A 395 -7.95 16.64 14.52
N THR A 396 -6.96 16.98 15.34
CA THR A 396 -6.56 18.37 15.56
C THR A 396 -5.93 18.95 14.29
N ALA A 397 -5.11 18.18 13.58
CA ALA A 397 -4.57 18.58 12.27
C ALA A 397 -5.63 18.62 11.15
N ALA A 398 -6.72 17.86 11.27
CA ALA A 398 -7.85 17.85 10.33
C ALA A 398 -8.95 18.87 10.69
N GLY A 399 -9.01 19.27 11.96
CA GLY A 399 -9.95 20.22 12.56
C GLY A 399 -9.38 21.62 12.75
N GLU A 400 -8.08 21.83 12.52
CA GLU A 400 -7.58 23.13 12.10
C GLU A 400 -8.33 23.51 10.83
N PRO A 401 -8.96 24.72 10.77
CA PRO A 401 -9.68 25.13 9.58
C PRO A 401 -8.73 24.97 8.39
N ALA A 402 -9.17 24.20 7.39
CA ALA A 402 -8.43 24.05 6.16
C ALA A 402 -8.01 25.44 5.70
N ALA A 403 -6.73 25.76 5.87
CA ALA A 403 -6.17 27.01 5.35
C ALA A 403 -6.61 27.04 3.89
N ALA A 404 -7.39 28.08 3.53
CA ALA A 404 -8.02 28.18 2.23
C ALA A 404 -7.01 27.78 1.16
N ILE A 405 -7.36 26.76 0.36
CA ILE A 405 -6.42 26.15 -0.58
C ILE A 405 -5.86 27.28 -1.47
N PRO A 406 -4.55 27.59 -1.42
CA PRO A 406 -4.01 28.84 -1.95
C PRO A 406 -3.79 28.78 -3.46
N PHE A 407 -4.65 28.04 -4.16
CA PHE A 407 -4.63 27.83 -5.60
C PHE A 407 -5.99 27.33 -6.10
N ARG A 408 -6.33 27.69 -7.33
CA ARG A 408 -7.52 27.16 -8.02
C ARG A 408 -7.15 25.92 -8.82
N ARG A 409 -7.86 24.79 -8.63
CA ARG A 409 -7.74 23.63 -9.52
C ARG A 409 -8.32 23.99 -10.90
N ILE A 410 -7.59 23.69 -11.97
CA ILE A 410 -8.05 23.95 -13.34
C ILE A 410 -8.60 22.65 -13.94
N PRO A 411 -9.84 22.65 -14.48
CA PRO A 411 -10.37 21.53 -15.25
C PRO A 411 -9.48 21.16 -16.44
N GLU A 412 -9.34 19.87 -16.76
CA GLU A 412 -8.39 19.38 -17.78
C GLU A 412 -8.52 20.06 -19.15
N ASP A 413 -9.73 20.45 -19.55
CA ASP A 413 -10.04 21.12 -20.80
C ASP A 413 -9.59 22.59 -20.86
N GLU A 414 -9.35 23.22 -19.70
CA GLU A 414 -8.86 24.60 -19.58
C GLU A 414 -7.35 24.69 -19.30
N VAL A 415 -6.68 23.55 -19.10
CA VAL A 415 -5.25 23.50 -18.76
C VAL A 415 -4.41 23.97 -19.95
N ARG A 416 -3.62 25.02 -19.73
CA ARG A 416 -2.50 25.44 -20.58
C ARG A 416 -1.21 25.30 -19.78
N PRO A 417 -0.53 24.14 -19.88
CA PRO A 417 0.61 23.81 -19.04
C PRO A 417 1.65 24.94 -19.02
N PHE A 418 1.99 25.41 -17.82
CA PHE A 418 2.99 26.45 -17.58
C PHE A 418 2.68 27.84 -18.15
N GLU A 419 1.50 28.04 -18.73
CA GLU A 419 1.00 29.37 -19.13
C GLU A 419 -0.01 29.89 -18.12
N ASN A 420 -1.01 29.07 -17.77
CA ASN A 420 -2.05 29.41 -16.79
C ASN A 420 -2.03 28.51 -15.55
N SER A 421 -1.22 27.44 -15.57
CA SER A 421 -1.22 26.41 -14.54
C SER A 421 0.16 25.81 -14.32
N VAL A 422 0.36 25.26 -13.13
CA VAL A 422 1.53 24.43 -12.77
C VAL A 422 1.03 23.11 -12.19
N PRO A 423 1.80 22.02 -12.28
CA PRO A 423 1.42 20.75 -11.67
C PRO A 423 1.47 20.84 -10.14
N LEU A 424 0.45 20.29 -9.49
CA LEU A 424 0.41 19.95 -8.07
C LEU A 424 0.93 18.52 -7.90
N TYR A 425 1.92 18.31 -7.04
CA TYR A 425 2.44 16.98 -6.72
C TYR A 425 1.93 16.50 -5.35
N SER A 426 1.75 15.18 -5.23
CA SER A 426 1.41 14.47 -3.98
C SER A 426 2.51 14.53 -2.90
N LEU A 427 3.61 15.21 -3.19
CA LEU A 427 4.76 15.37 -2.31
C LEU A 427 4.39 16.12 -1.02
N ALA A 428 4.59 15.45 0.12
CA ALA A 428 4.62 16.07 1.44
C ALA A 428 6.07 16.14 1.93
N ALA A 429 6.74 17.26 1.66
CA ALA A 429 8.13 17.43 2.05
C ALA A 429 8.23 17.66 3.57
N ALA A 430 8.91 16.76 4.27
CA ALA A 430 9.06 16.86 5.71
C ALA A 430 9.96 18.04 6.07
N ALA A 431 9.44 18.98 6.84
CA ALA A 431 10.21 20.07 7.37
C ALA A 431 11.07 19.61 8.54
N SER A 432 11.04 18.38 9.06
CA SER A 432 11.96 17.91 10.12
C SER A 432 13.19 17.19 9.54
N GLY A 433 13.26 15.86 9.60
CA GLY A 433 14.29 15.05 8.94
C GLY A 433 13.93 14.65 7.52
N PHE A 434 14.61 13.62 7.00
CA PHE A 434 14.16 12.88 5.82
C PHE A 434 12.88 12.10 6.20
N GLY A 435 11.75 12.45 5.60
CA GLY A 435 10.44 11.82 5.89
C GLY A 435 10.33 10.37 5.37
N GLU A 436 9.11 9.82 5.36
CA GLU A 436 8.86 8.52 4.73
C GLU A 436 9.23 8.54 3.24
N VAL A 437 9.61 7.37 2.71
CA VAL A 437 9.93 7.19 1.29
C VAL A 437 8.68 7.47 0.46
N GLN A 438 8.76 8.46 -0.42
CA GLN A 438 7.66 8.88 -1.28
C GLN A 438 8.02 8.75 -2.76
N GLN A 439 7.04 8.42 -3.59
CA GLN A 439 7.08 8.57 -5.05
C GLN A 439 6.10 9.68 -5.45
N PRO A 440 6.56 10.94 -5.58
CA PRO A 440 5.67 12.05 -5.94
C PRO A 440 5.05 11.87 -7.33
N GLU A 441 3.73 11.91 -7.39
CA GLU A 441 2.97 11.87 -8.65
C GLU A 441 2.23 13.20 -8.88
N PRO A 442 2.04 13.63 -10.14
CA PRO A 442 1.20 14.78 -10.44
C PRO A 442 -0.27 14.46 -10.11
N GLU A 443 -0.89 15.25 -9.23
CA GLU A 443 -2.29 15.07 -8.83
C GLU A 443 -3.25 15.89 -9.69
N ALA A 444 -2.87 17.11 -10.05
CA ALA A 444 -3.71 18.06 -10.76
C ALA A 444 -2.90 19.20 -11.37
N TRP A 445 -3.52 19.97 -12.26
CA TRP A 445 -3.03 21.29 -12.69
C TRP A 445 -3.72 22.39 -11.89
N VAL A 446 -2.94 23.32 -11.36
CA VAL A 446 -3.43 24.38 -10.48
C VAL A 446 -2.94 25.76 -10.92
N ALA A 447 -3.78 26.78 -10.73
CA ALA A 447 -3.40 28.18 -10.80
C ALA A 447 -3.04 28.66 -9.39
N PRO A 448 -1.75 28.89 -9.07
CA PRO A 448 -1.33 29.34 -7.74
C PRO A 448 -1.76 30.78 -7.48
N ASN A 449 -2.27 31.07 -6.28
CA ASN A 449 -2.66 32.43 -5.87
C ASN A 449 -1.45 33.29 -5.42
N GLY A 450 -0.27 33.03 -6.00
CA GLY A 450 0.98 33.71 -5.68
C GLY A 450 1.28 34.89 -6.61
N ARG A 451 2.36 35.61 -6.30
CA ARG A 451 2.90 36.69 -7.14
C ARG A 451 3.60 36.14 -8.38
N THR A 452 4.12 34.93 -8.28
CA THR A 452 4.87 34.27 -9.36
C THR A 452 3.92 33.70 -10.41
N ARG A 453 4.11 34.08 -11.68
CA ARG A 453 3.35 33.52 -12.80
C ARG A 453 3.78 32.08 -13.10
N PRO A 454 2.86 31.22 -13.57
CA PRO A 454 3.19 29.91 -14.12
C PRO A 454 4.31 29.99 -15.17
N ALA A 455 5.25 29.07 -15.11
CA ALA A 455 6.38 28.96 -16.03
C ALA A 455 6.94 27.52 -16.01
N PRO A 456 7.61 27.06 -17.08
CA PRO A 456 8.22 25.73 -17.11
C PRO A 456 9.19 25.53 -15.95
N GLY A 457 9.13 24.35 -15.32
CA GLY A 457 9.94 24.02 -14.15
C GLY A 457 9.34 24.43 -12.81
N LEU A 458 8.21 25.16 -12.80
CA LEU A 458 7.47 25.46 -11.56
C LEU A 458 6.48 24.35 -11.22
N PHE A 459 6.33 24.04 -9.93
CA PHE A 459 5.32 23.11 -9.42
C PHE A 459 4.90 23.46 -7.98
N VAL A 460 3.74 22.99 -7.56
CA VAL A 460 3.23 23.17 -6.18
C VAL A 460 3.35 21.86 -5.42
N ALA A 461 3.82 21.93 -4.18
CA ALA A 461 3.82 20.83 -3.23
C ALA A 461 3.62 21.33 -1.80
N ARG A 462 3.21 20.44 -0.90
CA ARG A 462 2.95 20.78 0.50
C ARG A 462 4.20 20.56 1.35
N VAL A 463 4.49 21.48 2.26
CA VAL A 463 5.55 21.35 3.26
C VAL A 463 4.91 21.06 4.61
N VAL A 464 5.34 19.99 5.27
CA VAL A 464 4.74 19.52 6.54
C VAL A 464 5.82 19.44 7.61
N GLY A 465 5.61 20.14 8.73
CA GLY A 465 6.47 20.14 9.92
C GLY A 465 6.93 21.55 10.30
N GLU A 466 7.53 21.66 11.49
CA GLU A 466 7.78 22.94 12.17
C GLU A 466 9.23 23.43 12.09
N SER A 467 10.18 22.66 11.53
CA SER A 467 11.59 23.12 11.53
C SER A 467 11.89 24.27 10.58
N MET A 468 10.93 24.65 9.73
CA MET A 468 11.03 25.81 8.83
C MET A 468 10.03 26.92 9.19
N ASN A 469 9.37 26.85 10.35
CA ASN A 469 8.20 27.68 10.68
C ASN A 469 8.43 29.20 10.69
N ARG A 470 9.68 29.68 10.76
CA ARG A 470 9.98 31.11 10.59
C ARG A 470 9.78 31.60 9.17
N ARG A 471 9.90 30.72 8.17
CA ARG A 471 9.76 31.03 6.74
C ARG A 471 8.59 30.33 6.08
N ILE A 472 8.31 29.10 6.47
CA ILE A 472 7.31 28.22 5.89
C ILE A 472 6.46 27.67 7.04
N PRO A 473 5.24 28.17 7.24
CA PRO A 473 4.31 27.62 8.22
C PRO A 473 4.05 26.12 7.96
N ASN A 474 3.78 25.37 9.02
CA ASN A 474 3.41 23.98 8.89
C ASN A 474 2.14 23.83 8.02
N GLY A 475 2.16 22.88 7.09
CA GLY A 475 1.06 22.60 6.17
C GLY A 475 0.96 23.57 4.99
N ALA A 476 1.86 24.55 4.88
CA ALA A 476 1.83 25.52 3.79
C ALA A 476 2.11 24.87 2.43
N TYR A 477 1.45 25.38 1.40
CA TYR A 477 1.77 25.06 0.01
C TYR A 477 2.83 26.02 -0.51
N CYS A 478 3.90 25.45 -1.07
CA CYS A 478 5.00 26.21 -1.63
C CYS A 478 5.05 26.01 -3.14
N LEU A 479 5.40 27.08 -3.85
CA LEU A 479 5.78 27.04 -5.24
C LEU A 479 7.28 26.77 -5.33
N PHE A 480 7.64 25.70 -6.03
CA PHE A 480 9.01 25.24 -6.21
C PHE A 480 9.47 25.46 -7.64
N ARG A 481 10.79 25.61 -7.84
CA ARG A 481 11.43 25.67 -9.16
C ARG A 481 12.48 24.57 -9.33
N HIS A 482 12.34 23.80 -10.41
CA HIS A 482 13.29 22.79 -10.85
C HIS A 482 13.76 23.05 -12.30
N PRO A 483 15.07 22.92 -12.60
CA PRO A 483 16.18 22.70 -11.67
C PRO A 483 16.54 23.98 -10.89
N VAL A 484 17.34 23.83 -9.83
CA VAL A 484 17.88 24.99 -9.08
C VAL A 484 18.92 25.72 -9.92
N GLU A 485 18.73 27.02 -10.16
CA GLU A 485 19.62 27.86 -10.96
C GLU A 485 20.52 28.76 -10.06
N GLY A 486 21.82 28.77 -10.33
CA GLY A 486 22.79 29.63 -9.62
C GLY A 486 23.32 29.04 -8.30
N THR A 487 23.70 29.91 -7.36
CA THR A 487 24.25 29.49 -6.06
C THR A 487 23.18 28.84 -5.18
N ARG A 488 23.51 27.69 -4.60
CA ARG A 488 22.66 26.94 -3.66
C ARG A 488 22.79 27.44 -2.22
N ASP A 489 23.94 28.06 -1.90
CA ASP A 489 24.30 28.48 -0.55
C ASP A 489 23.35 29.57 -0.03
N GLY A 490 22.80 29.34 1.17
CA GLY A 490 21.82 30.20 1.83
C GLY A 490 20.38 30.09 1.30
N ARG A 491 20.11 29.25 0.30
CA ARG A 491 18.75 29.10 -0.26
C ARG A 491 17.95 28.02 0.46
N VAL A 492 16.63 28.16 0.43
CA VAL A 492 15.70 27.14 0.93
C VAL A 492 15.46 26.13 -0.20
N LEU A 493 15.98 24.91 -0.03
CA LEU A 493 15.99 23.89 -1.07
C LEU A 493 15.19 22.66 -0.64
N LEU A 494 14.47 22.09 -1.60
CA LEU A 494 13.93 20.75 -1.55
C LEU A 494 15.03 19.77 -1.95
N VAL A 495 15.35 18.85 -1.05
CA VAL A 495 16.42 17.86 -1.22
C VAL A 495 15.89 16.46 -0.99
N GLN A 496 16.46 15.49 -1.71
CA GLN A 496 16.13 14.07 -1.67
C GLN A 496 17.33 13.28 -1.14
N HIS A 497 17.07 12.31 -0.25
CA HIS A 497 17.99 11.23 0.09
C HIS A 497 17.47 9.91 -0.50
N ARG A 498 18.37 9.11 -1.08
CA ARG A 498 18.08 7.78 -1.63
C ARG A 498 18.86 6.74 -0.85
N ASP A 499 18.18 5.81 -0.19
CA ASP A 499 18.87 4.68 0.44
C ASP A 499 19.30 3.67 -0.63
N LEU A 500 20.36 2.89 -0.35
CA LEU A 500 21.05 1.94 -1.25
C LEU A 500 20.18 0.83 -1.90
N TRP A 501 18.87 0.82 -1.66
CA TRP A 501 17.92 -0.09 -2.29
C TRP A 501 17.11 0.68 -3.35
N ASP A 502 17.52 0.48 -4.60
CA ASP A 502 16.78 0.68 -5.86
C ASP A 502 16.52 2.14 -6.35
N PRO A 503 17.04 2.53 -7.54
CA PRO A 503 16.70 3.79 -8.23
C PRO A 503 15.22 4.00 -8.56
N GLU A 504 14.37 2.97 -8.45
CA GLU A 504 12.94 3.01 -8.77
C GLU A 504 12.03 3.21 -7.53
N THR A 505 12.49 2.97 -6.30
CA THR A 505 11.65 3.02 -5.08
C THR A 505 11.71 4.36 -4.33
N GLY A 506 11.30 5.44 -4.99
CA GLY A 506 11.04 6.73 -4.30
C GLY A 506 12.25 7.32 -3.56
N GLY A 507 12.02 8.29 -2.69
CA GLY A 507 13.05 8.78 -1.78
C GLY A 507 12.45 9.62 -0.66
N SER A 508 13.25 9.93 0.34
CA SER A 508 12.82 10.80 1.43
C SER A 508 13.15 12.25 1.09
N TYR A 509 12.18 13.14 1.26
CA TYR A 509 12.28 14.55 0.89
C TYR A 509 12.24 15.46 2.11
N THR A 510 13.10 16.48 2.14
CA THR A 510 13.07 17.53 3.16
C THR A 510 13.30 18.92 2.56
N VAL A 511 12.80 19.95 3.23
CA VAL A 511 13.04 21.36 2.89
C VAL A 511 13.88 22.00 4.00
N LYS A 512 15.03 22.58 3.64
CA LYS A 512 16.00 23.18 4.56
C LYS A 512 16.75 24.35 3.93
N VAL A 513 17.37 25.19 4.76
CA VAL A 513 18.36 26.17 4.29
C VAL A 513 19.66 25.42 3.97
N TYR A 514 20.07 25.45 2.71
CA TYR A 514 21.29 24.79 2.25
C TYR A 514 22.52 25.64 2.56
N ARG A 515 23.54 25.07 3.21
CA ARG A 515 24.87 25.68 3.38
C ARG A 515 26.00 24.75 2.96
N SER A 516 27.02 25.31 2.34
CA SER A 516 28.25 24.61 1.94
C SER A 516 29.43 25.15 2.74
N VAL A 517 29.89 24.39 3.73
CA VAL A 517 31.02 24.77 4.60
C VAL A 517 32.31 24.16 4.06
N LYS A 518 33.34 24.98 3.83
CA LYS A 518 34.66 24.48 3.41
C LYS A 518 35.42 23.95 4.63
N VAL A 519 35.77 22.66 4.61
CA VAL A 519 36.61 22.05 5.65
C VAL A 519 38.08 22.16 5.23
N VAL A 520 38.88 22.75 6.11
CA VAL A 520 40.32 22.95 5.94
C VAL A 520 41.04 21.97 6.87
N ASP A 521 42.00 21.22 6.32
CA ASP A 521 42.82 20.31 7.12
C ASP A 521 43.83 21.08 7.99
N ASP A 522 44.45 20.39 8.96
CA ASP A 522 45.48 20.93 9.88
C ASP A 522 46.68 21.58 9.14
N ASP A 523 46.90 21.25 7.87
CA ASP A 523 47.93 21.84 6.99
C ASP A 523 47.45 23.08 6.20
N GLY A 524 46.27 23.63 6.50
CA GLY A 524 45.73 24.84 5.86
C GLY A 524 45.22 24.63 4.43
N ARG A 525 45.14 23.38 3.95
CA ARG A 525 44.62 23.04 2.61
C ARG A 525 43.14 22.71 2.67
N THR A 526 42.33 23.34 1.81
CA THR A 526 40.91 23.02 1.67
C THR A 526 40.76 21.62 1.07
N ARG A 527 40.17 20.68 1.82
CA ARG A 527 40.05 19.29 1.36
C ARG A 527 38.72 18.99 0.70
N ARG A 528 37.59 19.39 1.30
CA ARG A 528 36.22 19.15 0.80
C ARG A 528 35.21 20.18 1.30
N ALA A 529 34.13 20.38 0.55
CA ALA A 529 32.95 21.10 1.02
C ALA A 529 32.02 20.12 1.74
N GLN A 530 31.58 20.45 2.95
CA GLN A 530 30.56 19.73 3.71
C GLN A 530 29.22 20.42 3.53
N ILE A 531 28.18 19.65 3.22
CA ILE A 531 26.82 20.18 3.05
C ILE A 531 26.11 20.14 4.41
N VAL A 532 25.57 21.28 4.80
CA VAL A 532 24.80 21.46 6.05
C VAL A 532 23.40 21.95 5.67
N LEU A 533 22.38 21.23 6.11
CA LEU A 533 20.99 21.60 5.93
C LEU A 533 20.45 22.15 7.27
N GLU A 534 20.33 23.46 7.34
CA GLU A 534 19.93 24.15 8.57
C GLU A 534 18.40 24.29 8.66
N PRO A 535 17.80 24.01 9.83
CA PRO A 535 16.42 24.39 10.10
C PRO A 535 16.32 25.92 10.24
N ASP A 536 15.12 26.46 9.99
CA ASP A 536 14.77 27.85 10.27
C ASP A 536 13.49 27.91 11.10
N SER A 537 13.63 27.62 12.41
CA SER A 537 12.53 27.49 13.35
C SER A 537 12.64 28.42 14.54
N SER A 538 11.50 28.77 15.14
CA SER A 538 11.43 29.42 16.45
C SER A 538 11.85 28.50 17.60
N ASP A 539 11.79 27.17 17.41
CA ASP A 539 12.22 26.17 18.38
C ASP A 539 13.72 25.86 18.23
N PRO A 540 14.55 26.08 19.27
CA PRO A 540 15.98 25.76 19.23
C PRO A 540 16.29 24.25 19.25
N GLY A 541 15.30 23.37 19.41
CA GLY A 541 15.45 21.93 19.45
C GLY A 541 15.72 21.25 18.10
N TYR A 542 15.62 21.97 16.98
CA TYR A 542 15.92 21.43 15.66
C TYR A 542 17.42 21.48 15.35
N ALA A 543 18.02 20.32 15.10
CA ALA A 543 19.43 20.21 14.72
C ALA A 543 19.61 20.29 13.19
N SER A 544 20.76 20.83 12.76
CA SER A 544 21.16 20.80 11.36
C SER A 544 21.51 19.39 10.90
N LEU A 545 21.14 19.03 9.67
CA LEU A 545 21.56 17.77 9.06
C LEU A 545 22.89 17.99 8.34
N ILE A 546 23.85 17.11 8.60
CA ILE A 546 25.18 17.18 8.00
C ILE A 546 25.29 16.02 7.02
N ILE A 547 25.50 16.33 5.73
CA ILE A 547 25.77 15.34 4.69
C ILE A 547 27.28 15.25 4.49
N ASP A 548 27.83 14.06 4.71
CA ASP A 548 29.26 13.79 4.60
C ASP A 548 29.64 13.29 3.19
N GLY A 549 30.94 13.25 2.90
CA GLY A 549 31.44 12.83 1.58
C GLY A 549 31.26 11.34 1.26
N ALA A 550 30.73 10.53 2.18
CA ALA A 550 30.42 9.12 1.95
C ALA A 550 28.98 8.94 1.40
N THR A 551 28.09 9.87 1.72
CA THR A 551 26.66 9.88 1.36
C THR A 551 26.32 10.83 0.20
N GLU A 552 27.32 11.51 -0.37
CA GLU A 552 27.13 12.51 -1.45
C GLU A 552 26.49 11.92 -2.73
N GLY A 553 26.69 10.62 -3.00
CA GLY A 553 26.06 9.92 -4.14
C GLY A 553 24.56 9.63 -3.96
N GLU A 554 24.07 9.68 -2.71
CA GLU A 554 22.70 9.36 -2.28
C GLU A 554 21.86 10.63 -2.11
N PHE A 555 22.52 11.80 -2.10
CA PHE A 555 21.91 13.11 -1.90
C PHE A 555 21.67 13.85 -3.23
N ARG A 556 20.45 14.35 -3.45
CA ARG A 556 20.10 15.17 -4.61
C ARG A 556 19.37 16.44 -4.24
N VAL A 557 19.82 17.56 -4.75
CA VAL A 557 19.07 18.83 -4.72
C VAL A 557 18.03 18.79 -5.84
N ILE A 558 16.76 18.87 -5.48
CA ILE A 558 15.65 18.75 -6.41
C ILE A 558 15.21 20.13 -6.88
N ALA A 559 14.73 20.99 -5.98
CA ALA A 559 14.13 22.26 -6.34
C ALA A 559 14.42 23.35 -5.31
N GLU A 560 14.21 24.60 -5.66
CA GLU A 560 14.24 25.72 -4.72
C GLU A 560 12.83 26.19 -4.40
N VAL A 561 12.61 26.63 -3.16
CA VAL A 561 11.36 27.30 -2.78
C VAL A 561 11.39 28.72 -3.35
N VAL A 562 10.46 29.02 -4.25
CA VAL A 562 10.30 30.35 -4.87
C VAL A 562 9.40 31.23 -4.02
N GLU A 563 8.26 30.67 -3.58
CA GLU A 563 7.22 31.42 -2.89
C GLU A 563 6.42 30.48 -1.97
N VAL A 564 6.08 30.95 -0.78
CA VAL A 564 5.05 30.33 0.06
C VAL A 564 3.73 30.93 -0.36
N LEU A 565 2.79 30.10 -0.85
CA LEU A 565 1.53 30.60 -1.38
C LEU A 565 0.67 31.13 -0.22
N PRO A 566 0.13 32.36 -0.33
CA PRO A 566 -0.67 32.95 0.74
C PRO A 566 -2.02 32.22 0.84
N GLY A 567 -2.43 31.86 2.06
CA GLY A 567 -3.87 31.68 2.34
C GLY A 567 -4.58 33.04 2.17
N GLU A 568 -5.87 33.04 1.84
CA GLU A 568 -6.62 34.31 1.80
C GLU A 568 -6.50 35.07 3.13
N PRO A 569 -6.44 36.42 3.12
CA PRO A 569 -6.47 37.19 4.35
C PRO A 569 -7.81 36.98 5.05
N GLU A 570 -7.79 36.80 6.38
CA GLU A 570 -8.99 36.84 7.22
C GLU A 570 -9.69 38.20 7.01
N GLU A 571 -10.94 38.18 6.54
CA GLU A 571 -11.86 39.34 6.56
C GLU A 571 -12.42 39.60 7.96
#